data_AF-A0A9D6Y1J3-F1
#
_entry.id   AF-A0A9D6Y1J3-F1
#
_cell.length_a   1.000
_cell.length_b   1.000
_cell.length_c   1.000
_cell.angle_alpha   90.00
_cell.angle_beta   90.00
_cell.angle_gamma   90.00
#
_symmetry.space_group_name_H-M   'P 1'
#
loop_
_entity.id
_entity.type
_entity.pdbx_description
1 polymer ?
#
loop_
_entity_poly.entity_id
_entity_poly.type
_entity_poly.pdbx_seq_one_letter_code
_entity_poly.pdbx_strand_id
1 'polypeptide(L)'
;MSHRVLGLALALLLAGAGPVQAKTRAAADREILHALNRLTFGPRPGDVERVRAVGREAWFERQLRAETLDDTATERALDRLATLGQSIPDLLRDYPRPDPKLREKVASGEMTRAELMERYPPERRPVRIAAELQAAKLVRAVASERQLQEVMVDFWFNHFNVFAGKGSVRWYVGAYEREAIRPHALGRFPDLVRATARHPAMLFYLDNWLSARPGFTVPFGPNRGRTGGLNENYARELMELHTLGVDGGYTQQDVIAVARAFTGWSIDRPRVQGRFVYRRIMHDTGEKTVLGHRLRAGGGQEDGERVIEILTGHPSTARFLASKLVRRFVADDDRNRPAASDRPPAAAYPHPDLPRRSGVTSAELTRKLRALGRVPKRQAKGSHEIE
;
A
#
# COMPACT_ATOMS: atom_id res chain seq x y z
N MET A 1 -66.22 24.63 50.41
CA MET A 1 -65.63 23.54 51.22
C MET A 1 -65.81 22.26 50.41
N SER A 2 -64.84 21.42 50.05
CA SER A 2 -63.40 21.35 50.27
C SER A 2 -62.79 20.44 49.21
N HIS A 3 -61.54 20.73 48.91
CA HIS A 3 -60.56 20.04 48.06
C HIS A 3 -60.46 18.51 48.18
N ARG A 4 -60.10 17.84 47.07
CA ARG A 4 -59.02 16.81 46.91
C ARG A 4 -58.98 16.32 45.45
N VAL A 5 -58.27 17.03 44.57
CA VAL A 5 -56.90 16.72 44.09
C VAL A 5 -56.84 15.48 43.19
N LEU A 6 -57.10 15.76 41.90
CA LEU A 6 -56.33 15.38 40.72
C LEU A 6 -54.99 14.66 41.02
N GLY A 7 -54.86 13.37 40.65
CA GLY A 7 -53.55 12.73 40.70
C GLY A 7 -53.57 11.21 40.57
N LEU A 8 -53.95 10.66 39.42
CA LEU A 8 -53.51 9.31 39.00
C LEU A 8 -53.85 9.02 37.52
N ALA A 9 -53.33 9.80 36.56
CA ALA A 9 -53.51 9.48 35.14
C ALA A 9 -52.35 9.91 34.23
N LEU A 10 -51.15 10.15 34.77
CA LEU A 10 -49.98 10.54 33.97
C LEU A 10 -48.68 9.85 34.42
N ALA A 11 -48.74 8.55 34.73
CA ALA A 11 -47.55 7.78 35.11
C ALA A 11 -47.39 6.46 34.31
N LEU A 12 -48.11 6.29 33.19
CA LEU A 12 -48.11 5.04 32.42
C LEU A 12 -47.76 5.20 30.93
N LEU A 13 -47.15 6.33 30.54
CA LEU A 13 -46.63 6.53 29.18
C LEU A 13 -45.09 6.52 29.08
N LEU A 14 -44.36 6.31 30.17
CA LEU A 14 -42.88 6.30 30.16
C LEU A 14 -42.24 4.90 30.23
N ALA A 15 -43.00 3.82 30.37
CA ALA A 15 -42.44 2.47 30.50
C ALA A 15 -42.16 1.76 29.16
N GLY A 16 -42.63 2.29 28.02
CA GLY A 16 -42.55 1.62 26.71
C GLY A 16 -41.29 1.89 25.89
N ALA A 17 -40.49 2.92 26.22
CA ALA A 17 -39.36 3.35 25.38
C ALA A 17 -38.05 2.59 25.66
N GLY A 18 -37.85 2.04 26.86
CA GLY A 18 -36.59 1.41 27.30
C GLY A 18 -36.06 0.27 26.41
N PRO A 19 -36.85 -0.77 26.08
CA PRO A 19 -36.35 -1.92 25.32
C PRO A 19 -36.14 -1.63 23.84
N VAL A 20 -36.90 -0.70 23.24
CA VAL A 20 -36.71 -0.27 21.85
C VAL A 20 -35.47 0.62 21.72
N GLN A 21 -35.28 1.59 22.64
CA GLN A 21 -34.09 2.45 22.69
C GLN A 21 -32.81 1.64 22.95
N ALA A 22 -32.87 0.60 23.78
CA ALA A 22 -31.75 -0.30 24.03
C ALA A 22 -31.40 -1.15 22.79
N LYS A 23 -32.39 -1.68 22.07
CA LYS A 23 -32.18 -2.44 20.82
C LYS A 23 -31.61 -1.57 19.70
N THR A 24 -32.10 -0.33 19.53
CA THR A 24 -31.57 0.59 18.52
C THR A 24 -30.14 1.02 18.86
N ARG A 25 -29.84 1.25 20.14
CA ARG A 25 -28.46 1.51 20.61
C ARG A 25 -27.52 0.35 20.34
N ALA A 26 -27.93 -0.89 20.66
CA ALA A 26 -27.13 -2.09 20.41
C ALA A 26 -26.85 -2.30 18.90
N ALA A 27 -27.84 -2.00 18.04
CA ALA A 27 -27.65 -2.05 16.59
C ALA A 27 -26.67 -0.97 16.10
N ALA A 28 -26.79 0.26 16.58
CA ALA A 28 -25.88 1.35 16.22
C ALA A 28 -24.43 1.07 16.69
N ASP A 29 -24.26 0.53 17.90
CA ASP A 29 -22.95 0.16 18.43
C ASP A 29 -22.29 -0.96 17.61
N ARG A 30 -23.09 -1.93 17.14
CA ARG A 30 -22.61 -2.98 16.23
C ARG A 30 -22.10 -2.40 14.91
N GLU A 31 -22.80 -1.42 14.36
CA GLU A 31 -22.38 -0.73 13.14
C GLU A 31 -21.10 0.10 13.33
N ILE A 32 -20.97 0.79 14.47
CA ILE A 32 -19.74 1.52 14.84
C ILE A 32 -18.57 0.55 15.01
N LEU A 33 -18.77 -0.57 15.72
CA LEU A 33 -17.76 -1.59 15.90
C LEU A 33 -17.32 -2.21 14.57
N HIS A 34 -18.26 -2.47 13.65
CA HIS A 34 -17.93 -2.95 12.31
C HIS A 34 -17.05 -1.94 11.56
N ALA A 35 -17.43 -0.66 11.59
CA ALA A 35 -16.65 0.41 10.96
C ALA A 35 -15.24 0.52 11.55
N LEU A 36 -15.09 0.52 12.88
CA LEU A 36 -13.79 0.55 13.55
C LEU A 36 -12.94 -0.67 13.16
N ASN A 37 -13.47 -1.89 13.23
CA ASN A 37 -12.72 -3.09 12.84
C ASN A 37 -12.27 -3.11 11.37
N ARG A 38 -13.01 -2.45 10.48
CA ARG A 38 -12.68 -2.43 9.04
C ARG A 38 -11.77 -1.27 8.66
N LEU A 39 -11.98 -0.09 9.25
CA LEU A 39 -11.34 1.18 8.87
C LEU A 39 -10.17 1.57 9.78
N THR A 40 -9.96 0.86 10.89
CA THR A 40 -8.82 1.04 11.80
C THR A 40 -8.09 -0.30 12.04
N PHE A 41 -7.11 -0.32 12.94
CA PHE A 41 -6.51 -1.58 13.43
C PHE A 41 -7.35 -2.28 14.52
N GLY A 42 -8.60 -1.84 14.72
CA GLY A 42 -9.50 -2.28 15.77
C GLY A 42 -9.89 -1.14 16.71
N PRO A 43 -11.01 -1.28 17.45
CA PRO A 43 -11.46 -0.28 18.40
C PRO A 43 -10.53 -0.20 19.62
N ARG A 44 -10.14 1.03 20.00
CA ARG A 44 -9.46 1.31 21.28
C ARG A 44 -10.48 1.60 22.37
N PRO A 45 -10.09 1.55 23.66
CA PRO A 45 -10.96 1.99 24.75
C PRO A 45 -11.54 3.40 24.48
N GLY A 46 -12.87 3.49 24.56
CA GLY A 46 -13.61 4.73 24.32
C GLY A 46 -13.89 5.09 22.86
N ASP A 47 -13.38 4.35 21.86
CA ASP A 47 -13.61 4.71 20.45
C ASP A 47 -15.10 4.61 20.07
N VAL A 48 -15.84 3.62 20.58
CA VAL A 48 -17.27 3.46 20.29
C VAL A 48 -18.04 4.68 20.81
N GLU A 49 -17.75 5.12 22.03
CA GLU A 49 -18.36 6.29 22.65
C GLU A 49 -18.03 7.56 21.87
N ARG A 50 -16.76 7.75 21.48
CA ARG A 50 -16.32 8.89 20.68
C ARG A 50 -17.03 8.95 19.34
N VAL A 51 -17.07 7.83 18.61
CA VAL A 51 -17.75 7.74 17.31
C VAL A 51 -19.25 7.96 17.47
N ARG A 52 -19.86 7.42 18.52
CA ARG A 52 -21.29 7.63 18.81
C ARG A 52 -21.60 9.11 19.06
N ALA A 53 -20.73 9.82 19.79
CA ALA A 53 -20.91 11.22 20.12
C ALA A 53 -20.87 12.15 18.90
N VAL A 54 -20.00 11.85 17.92
CA VAL A 54 -19.88 12.65 16.69
C VAL A 54 -20.74 12.14 15.53
N GLY A 55 -21.19 10.89 15.58
CA GLY A 55 -21.84 10.18 14.49
C GLY A 55 -20.83 9.47 13.57
N ARG A 56 -21.13 8.24 13.17
CA ARG A 56 -20.25 7.38 12.34
C ARG A 56 -19.82 8.06 11.04
N GLU A 57 -20.76 8.65 10.31
CA GLU A 57 -20.50 9.29 9.03
C GLU A 57 -19.56 10.49 9.20
N ALA A 58 -19.81 11.35 10.19
CA ALA A 58 -18.95 12.49 10.47
C ALA A 58 -17.55 12.06 10.93
N TRP A 59 -17.46 10.98 11.72
CA TRP A 59 -16.17 10.39 12.07
C TRP A 59 -15.40 9.90 10.83
N PHE A 60 -16.08 9.19 9.92
CA PHE A 60 -15.47 8.70 8.68
C PHE A 60 -14.98 9.84 7.78
N GLU A 61 -15.78 10.90 7.60
CA GLU A 61 -15.39 12.07 6.80
C GLU A 61 -14.15 12.79 7.39
N ARG A 62 -14.01 12.81 8.72
CA ARG A 62 -12.77 13.32 9.36
C ARG A 62 -11.57 12.42 9.08
N GLN A 63 -11.75 11.10 9.10
CA GLN A 63 -10.68 10.13 8.79
C GLN A 63 -10.19 10.23 7.34
N LEU A 64 -11.03 10.67 6.40
CA LEU A 64 -10.62 10.96 5.02
C LEU A 64 -9.74 12.21 4.88
N ARG A 65 -9.72 13.08 5.90
CA ARG A 65 -8.94 14.32 5.96
C ARG A 65 -7.91 14.20 7.09
N ALA A 66 -7.03 13.22 6.98
CA ALA A 66 -6.08 12.86 8.02
C ALA A 66 -5.22 14.04 8.49
N GLU A 67 -4.90 14.98 7.61
CA GLU A 67 -4.19 16.22 7.88
C GLU A 67 -4.90 17.14 8.89
N THR A 68 -6.21 16.99 9.07
CA THR A 68 -7.00 17.77 10.04
C THR A 68 -7.02 17.15 11.44
N LEU A 69 -6.54 15.91 11.58
CA LEU A 69 -6.48 15.20 12.86
C LEU A 69 -5.14 15.50 13.54
N ASP A 70 -5.23 15.91 14.80
CA ASP A 70 -4.06 16.09 15.66
C ASP A 70 -3.43 14.74 15.96
N ASP A 71 -2.19 14.56 15.51
CA ASP A 71 -1.40 13.36 15.73
C ASP A 71 -0.08 13.66 16.45
N THR A 72 0.02 14.84 17.09
CA THR A 72 1.25 15.33 17.72
C THR A 72 1.84 14.36 18.74
N ALA A 73 0.98 13.65 19.50
CA ALA A 73 1.44 12.66 20.46
C ALA A 73 2.13 11.46 19.78
N THR A 74 1.58 11.00 18.65
CA THR A 74 2.16 9.93 17.83
C THR A 74 3.46 10.37 17.20
N GLU A 75 3.50 11.58 16.62
CA GLU A 75 4.72 12.11 16.00
C GLU A 75 5.86 12.23 17.03
N ARG A 76 5.58 12.71 18.25
CA ARG A 76 6.58 12.73 19.34
C ARG A 76 7.09 11.33 19.73
N ALA A 77 6.26 10.30 19.61
CA ALA A 77 6.69 8.93 19.86
C ALA A 77 7.57 8.41 18.71
N LEU A 78 7.25 8.78 17.48
CA LEU A 78 8.01 8.41 16.28
C LEU A 78 9.37 9.12 16.19
N ASP A 79 9.50 10.33 16.73
CA ASP A 79 10.78 11.07 16.78
C ASP A 79 11.89 10.31 17.53
N ARG A 80 11.51 9.35 18.38
CA ARG A 80 12.45 8.48 19.10
C ARG A 80 13.08 7.39 18.23
N LEU A 81 12.55 7.18 17.02
CA LEU A 81 12.98 6.17 16.06
C LEU A 81 13.87 6.84 15.00
N ALA A 82 15.15 6.99 15.33
CA ALA A 82 16.10 7.84 14.62
C ALA A 82 16.18 7.60 13.10
N THR A 83 16.07 6.34 12.64
CA THR A 83 16.19 5.99 11.23
C THR A 83 15.01 6.48 10.38
N LEU A 84 13.84 6.74 10.98
CA LEU A 84 12.63 7.11 10.24
C LEU A 84 12.73 8.48 9.56
N GLY A 85 13.49 9.41 10.13
CA GLY A 85 13.67 10.76 9.59
C GLY A 85 14.84 10.87 8.61
N GLN A 86 15.72 9.86 8.55
CA GLN A 86 16.95 9.96 7.78
C GLN A 86 16.74 9.81 6.27
N SER A 87 17.57 10.50 5.50
CA SER A 87 17.65 10.32 4.05
C SER A 87 18.33 8.99 3.70
N ILE A 88 18.12 8.48 2.49
CA ILE A 88 18.79 7.27 2.01
C ILE A 88 20.33 7.39 2.09
N PRO A 89 20.96 8.50 1.64
CA PRO A 89 22.40 8.70 1.81
C PRO A 89 22.88 8.66 3.27
N ASP A 90 22.13 9.26 4.19
CA ASP A 90 22.47 9.26 5.62
C ASP A 90 22.41 7.85 6.19
N LEU A 91 21.34 7.09 5.87
CA LEU A 91 21.21 5.70 6.29
C LEU A 91 22.37 4.84 5.78
N LEU A 92 22.79 5.03 4.52
CA LEU A 92 23.91 4.28 3.92
C LEU A 92 25.26 4.60 4.59
N ARG A 93 25.45 5.83 5.06
CA ARG A 93 26.66 6.29 5.76
C ARG A 93 26.67 5.85 7.24
N ASP A 94 25.56 6.08 7.93
CA ASP A 94 25.48 5.95 9.38
C ASP A 94 25.30 4.49 9.82
N TYR A 95 24.65 3.70 8.96
CA TYR A 95 24.46 2.25 9.11
C TYR A 95 25.20 1.49 8.01
N PRO A 96 26.54 1.46 8.03
CA PRO A 96 27.33 0.89 6.95
C PRO A 96 27.11 -0.63 6.85
N ARG A 97 27.31 -1.13 5.63
CA ARG A 97 27.35 -2.56 5.37
C ARG A 97 28.56 -3.17 6.10
N PRO A 98 28.42 -4.35 6.72
CA PRO A 98 29.58 -5.12 7.16
C PRO A 98 30.51 -5.37 5.97
N ASP A 99 31.77 -4.95 6.07
CA ASP A 99 32.78 -5.20 5.04
C ASP A 99 33.06 -6.71 4.99
N PRO A 100 32.82 -7.37 3.84
CA PRO A 100 33.13 -8.80 3.69
C PRO A 100 34.58 -9.15 4.02
N LYS A 101 35.53 -8.25 3.72
CA LYS A 101 36.96 -8.47 3.99
C LYS A 101 37.27 -8.56 5.48
N LEU A 102 36.50 -7.87 6.32
CA LEU A 102 36.69 -7.96 7.77
C LEU A 102 36.26 -9.33 8.30
N ARG A 103 35.29 -10.00 7.65
CA ARG A 103 34.94 -11.38 8.00
C ARG A 103 36.05 -12.35 7.63
N GLU A 104 36.70 -12.14 6.49
CA GLU A 104 37.86 -12.93 6.06
C GLU A 104 39.01 -12.79 7.07
N LYS A 105 39.29 -11.57 7.55
CA LYS A 105 40.30 -11.34 8.60
C LYS A 105 39.98 -12.03 9.93
N VAL A 106 38.71 -12.11 10.30
CA VAL A 106 38.29 -12.87 11.48
C VAL A 106 38.50 -14.38 11.26
N ALA A 107 38.20 -14.87 10.06
CA ALA A 107 38.42 -16.27 9.72
C ALA A 107 39.91 -16.64 9.64
N SER A 108 40.78 -15.73 9.21
CA SER A 108 42.24 -15.93 9.14
C SER A 108 42.95 -15.72 10.48
N GLY A 109 42.27 -15.23 11.51
CA GLY A 109 42.86 -14.92 12.83
C GLY A 109 43.61 -13.58 12.88
N GLU A 110 43.66 -12.82 11.79
CA GLU A 110 44.22 -11.45 11.75
C GLU A 110 43.40 -10.43 12.54
N MET A 111 42.16 -10.75 12.86
CA MET A 111 41.25 -9.92 13.63
C MET A 111 40.41 -10.79 14.58
N THR A 112 40.21 -10.31 15.79
CA THR A 112 39.30 -10.95 16.73
C THR A 112 37.84 -10.60 16.41
N ARG A 113 36.92 -11.47 16.83
CA ARG A 113 35.48 -11.18 16.75
C ARG A 113 35.11 -9.92 17.55
N ALA A 114 35.81 -9.62 18.64
CA ALA A 114 35.57 -8.44 19.46
C ALA A 114 35.88 -7.14 18.68
N GLU A 115 37.04 -7.06 18.02
CA GLU A 115 37.40 -5.92 17.18
C GLU A 115 36.43 -5.71 16.01
N LEU A 116 35.90 -6.78 15.42
CA LEU A 116 34.84 -6.68 14.42
C LEU A 116 33.56 -6.07 14.99
N MET A 117 33.17 -6.46 16.21
CA MET A 117 31.94 -5.96 16.86
C MET A 117 32.08 -4.49 17.28
N GLU A 118 33.27 -4.06 17.68
CA GLU A 118 33.57 -2.66 17.99
C GLU A 118 33.44 -1.76 16.75
N ARG A 119 33.80 -2.27 15.57
CA ARG A 119 33.62 -1.56 14.28
C ARG A 119 32.16 -1.48 13.82
N TYR A 120 31.31 -2.41 14.27
CA TYR A 120 29.89 -2.48 13.92
C TYR A 120 29.03 -2.63 15.19
N PRO A 121 29.02 -1.60 16.05
CA PRO A 121 28.31 -1.68 17.30
C PRO A 121 26.80 -1.75 17.02
N PRO A 122 26.00 -2.39 17.90
CA PRO A 122 24.58 -2.70 17.64
C PRO A 122 23.75 -1.53 17.10
N GLU A 123 23.99 -0.33 17.62
CA GLU A 123 23.31 0.91 17.27
C GLU A 123 23.58 1.39 15.84
N ARG A 124 24.66 0.96 15.20
CA ARG A 124 24.99 1.27 13.79
C ARG A 124 24.69 0.13 12.83
N ARG A 125 24.06 -0.96 13.31
CA ARG A 125 23.76 -2.11 12.45
C ARG A 125 22.56 -1.82 11.55
N PRO A 126 22.62 -2.16 10.24
CA PRO A 126 21.51 -1.95 9.32
C PRO A 126 20.19 -2.66 9.69
N VAL A 127 20.24 -3.67 10.57
CA VAL A 127 19.02 -4.34 11.07
C VAL A 127 18.10 -3.37 11.81
N ARG A 128 18.66 -2.33 12.43
CA ARG A 128 17.91 -1.30 13.15
C ARG A 128 16.92 -0.56 12.26
N ILE A 129 17.25 -0.31 10.99
CA ILE A 129 16.39 0.40 10.04
C ILE A 129 15.05 -0.33 9.87
N ALA A 130 15.09 -1.64 9.66
CA ALA A 130 13.88 -2.44 9.50
C ALA A 130 13.12 -2.59 10.82
N ALA A 131 13.84 -2.74 11.95
CA ALA A 131 13.24 -2.86 13.27
C ALA A 131 12.50 -1.57 13.68
N GLU A 132 13.08 -0.40 13.42
CA GLU A 132 12.46 0.89 13.72
C GLU A 132 11.27 1.18 12.80
N LEU A 133 11.32 0.80 11.51
CA LEU A 133 10.15 0.87 10.63
C LEU A 133 8.99 -0.01 11.15
N GLN A 134 9.30 -1.23 11.64
CA GLN A 134 8.30 -2.10 12.26
C GLN A 134 7.72 -1.49 13.54
N ALA A 135 8.58 -0.94 14.41
CA ALA A 135 8.14 -0.23 15.61
C ALA A 135 7.24 0.98 15.26
N ALA A 136 7.60 1.74 14.23
CA ALA A 136 6.81 2.89 13.75
C ALA A 136 5.40 2.48 13.34
N LYS A 137 5.26 1.37 12.61
CA LYS A 137 3.96 0.82 12.21
C LYS A 137 3.10 0.46 13.43
N LEU A 138 3.70 -0.16 14.45
CA LEU A 138 3.00 -0.49 15.70
C LEU A 138 2.58 0.76 16.48
N VAL A 139 3.48 1.75 16.60
CA VAL A 139 3.18 3.03 17.25
C VAL A 139 1.99 3.71 16.56
N ARG A 140 2.00 3.79 15.23
CA ARG A 140 0.90 4.39 14.47
C ARG A 140 -0.40 3.59 14.59
N ALA A 141 -0.32 2.27 14.51
CA ALA A 141 -1.49 1.40 14.67
C ALA A 141 -2.19 1.60 16.03
N VAL A 142 -1.43 1.78 17.11
CA VAL A 142 -1.96 1.92 18.47
C VAL A 142 -2.35 3.36 18.81
N ALA A 143 -1.48 4.32 18.48
CA ALA A 143 -1.57 5.68 19.00
C ALA A 143 -2.16 6.68 18.01
N SER A 144 -2.05 6.46 16.70
CA SER A 144 -2.43 7.47 15.72
C SER A 144 -3.93 7.75 15.74
N GLU A 145 -4.31 9.03 15.70
CA GLU A 145 -5.71 9.41 15.46
C GLU A 145 -6.09 9.27 13.97
N ARG A 146 -5.10 9.15 13.07
CA ARG A 146 -5.25 9.03 11.60
C ARG A 146 -5.44 7.58 11.14
N GLN A 147 -6.21 6.80 11.88
CA GLN A 147 -6.33 5.35 11.72
C GLN A 147 -6.62 4.88 10.29
N LEU A 148 -7.53 5.54 9.56
CA LEU A 148 -7.82 5.17 8.17
C LEU A 148 -6.61 5.36 7.26
N GLN A 149 -5.85 6.45 7.43
CA GLN A 149 -4.63 6.67 6.68
C GLN A 149 -3.62 5.54 6.96
N GLU A 150 -3.45 5.14 8.22
CA GLU A 150 -2.50 4.09 8.58
C GLU A 150 -2.87 2.71 8.01
N VAL A 151 -4.16 2.36 8.04
CA VAL A 151 -4.64 1.14 7.38
C VAL A 151 -4.45 1.19 5.87
N MET A 152 -4.66 2.35 5.24
CA MET A 152 -4.42 2.52 3.80
C MET A 152 -2.93 2.47 3.45
N VAL A 153 -2.06 3.03 4.28
CA VAL A 153 -0.60 2.90 4.14
C VAL A 153 -0.18 1.45 4.17
N ASP A 154 -0.68 0.67 5.15
CA ASP A 154 -0.36 -0.75 5.25
C ASP A 154 -0.90 -1.55 4.05
N PHE A 155 -2.14 -1.27 3.63
CA PHE A 155 -2.74 -1.87 2.44
C PHE A 155 -1.90 -1.62 1.18
N TRP A 156 -1.48 -0.37 0.94
CA TRP A 156 -0.68 -0.02 -0.22
C TRP A 156 0.75 -0.51 -0.14
N PHE A 157 1.37 -0.48 1.04
CA PHE A 157 2.69 -1.04 1.24
C PHE A 157 2.70 -2.55 0.95
N ASN A 158 1.65 -3.27 1.33
CA ASN A 158 1.47 -4.68 0.97
C ASN A 158 1.12 -4.86 -0.52
N HIS A 159 0.37 -3.95 -1.12
CA HIS A 159 0.05 -4.00 -2.55
C HIS A 159 1.29 -3.83 -3.43
N PHE A 160 2.16 -2.87 -3.09
CA PHE A 160 3.42 -2.59 -3.77
C PHE A 160 4.62 -3.05 -2.93
N ASN A 161 4.60 -4.32 -2.51
CA ASN A 161 5.52 -4.81 -1.50
C ASN A 161 6.98 -4.82 -1.97
N VAL A 162 7.88 -4.57 -1.02
CA VAL A 162 9.32 -4.77 -1.17
C VAL A 162 9.85 -5.57 0.00
N PHE A 163 10.86 -6.41 -0.24
CA PHE A 163 11.46 -7.22 0.83
C PHE A 163 12.73 -6.56 1.38
N ALA A 164 12.70 -6.11 2.64
CA ALA A 164 13.85 -5.50 3.31
C ALA A 164 15.07 -6.44 3.39
N GLY A 165 14.88 -7.76 3.30
CA GLY A 165 15.97 -8.73 3.22
C GLY A 165 16.70 -8.75 1.87
N LYS A 166 16.12 -8.19 0.79
CA LYS A 166 16.75 -8.16 -0.53
C LYS A 166 17.79 -7.05 -0.63
N GLY A 167 19.03 -7.34 -0.24
CA GLY A 167 20.19 -6.49 -0.50
C GLY A 167 20.00 -5.04 -0.03
N SER A 168 20.05 -4.08 -0.97
CA SER A 168 19.99 -2.65 -0.65
C SER A 168 18.61 -2.15 -0.22
N VAL A 169 17.54 -2.92 -0.43
CA VAL A 169 16.17 -2.52 -0.04
C VAL A 169 16.09 -2.15 1.43
N ARG A 170 16.89 -2.79 2.30
CA ARG A 170 17.00 -2.48 3.73
C ARG A 170 17.23 -1.00 4.04
N TRP A 171 18.01 -0.29 3.22
CA TRP A 171 18.30 1.14 3.41
C TRP A 171 17.28 2.05 2.74
N TYR A 172 16.45 1.49 1.84
CA TYR A 172 15.44 2.25 1.10
C TYR A 172 14.05 2.11 1.72
N VAL A 173 13.78 1.06 2.50
CA VAL A 173 12.42 0.67 2.89
C VAL A 173 11.71 1.71 3.77
N GLY A 174 12.43 2.40 4.67
CA GLY A 174 11.85 3.48 5.47
C GLY A 174 11.45 4.69 4.61
N ALA A 175 12.36 5.13 3.73
CA ALA A 175 12.09 6.17 2.74
C ALA A 175 10.96 5.76 1.78
N TYR A 176 10.87 4.49 1.40
CA TYR A 176 9.82 3.99 0.53
C TYR A 176 8.42 4.19 1.12
N GLU A 177 8.22 3.82 2.39
CA GLU A 177 6.96 4.11 3.07
C GLU A 177 6.74 5.63 3.15
N ARG A 178 7.73 6.38 3.64
CA ARG A 178 7.64 7.81 3.93
C ARG A 178 7.38 8.67 2.68
N GLU A 179 8.01 8.35 1.56
CA GLU A 179 8.08 9.21 0.36
C GLU A 179 7.19 8.70 -0.78
N ALA A 180 7.05 7.37 -0.94
CA ALA A 180 6.25 6.80 -2.03
C ALA A 180 4.83 6.44 -1.59
N ILE A 181 4.67 5.79 -0.42
CA ILE A 181 3.37 5.24 0.00
C ILE A 181 2.53 6.27 0.77
N ARG A 182 3.04 6.79 1.90
CA ARG A 182 2.27 7.63 2.84
C ARG A 182 1.67 8.89 2.20
N PRO A 183 2.38 9.65 1.35
CA PRO A 183 1.83 10.85 0.74
C PRO A 183 0.66 10.57 -0.23
N HIS A 184 0.56 9.33 -0.74
CA HIS A 184 -0.43 8.94 -1.74
C HIS A 184 -1.49 7.97 -1.18
N ALA A 185 -1.48 7.68 0.13
CA ALA A 185 -2.31 6.62 0.72
C ALA A 185 -3.82 6.83 0.53
N LEU A 186 -4.28 8.08 0.57
CA LEU A 186 -5.67 8.50 0.28
C LEU A 186 -5.77 9.28 -1.05
N GLY A 187 -4.71 9.28 -1.84
CA GLY A 187 -4.57 10.08 -3.05
C GLY A 187 -4.99 9.36 -4.33
N ARG A 188 -4.47 9.85 -5.45
CA ARG A 188 -4.72 9.28 -6.78
C ARG A 188 -3.82 8.08 -7.03
N PHE A 189 -4.41 6.97 -7.46
CA PHE A 189 -3.68 5.74 -7.77
C PHE A 189 -2.55 5.90 -8.82
N PRO A 190 -2.72 6.64 -9.94
CA PRO A 190 -1.62 6.88 -10.88
C PRO A 190 -0.38 7.54 -10.24
N ASP A 191 -0.58 8.44 -9.28
CA ASP A 191 0.51 9.13 -8.60
C ASP A 191 1.24 8.18 -7.65
N LEU A 192 0.52 7.29 -6.96
CA LEU A 192 1.10 6.20 -6.18
C LEU A 192 1.93 5.23 -7.05
N VAL A 193 1.41 4.81 -8.22
CA VAL A 193 2.16 3.95 -9.14
C VAL A 193 3.43 4.65 -9.62
N ARG A 194 3.35 5.94 -9.99
CA ARG A 194 4.53 6.72 -10.41
C ARG A 194 5.56 6.84 -9.30
N ALA A 195 5.11 7.12 -8.07
CA ALA A 195 5.99 7.25 -6.92
C ALA A 195 6.72 5.92 -6.62
N THR A 196 6.00 4.80 -6.63
CA THR A 196 6.60 3.47 -6.40
C THR A 196 7.53 3.05 -7.54
N ALA A 197 7.14 3.25 -8.80
CA ALA A 197 7.93 2.92 -10.00
C ALA A 197 9.30 3.61 -10.02
N ARG A 198 9.37 4.86 -9.54
CA ARG A 198 10.59 5.66 -9.48
C ARG A 198 11.40 5.41 -8.21
N HIS A 199 10.82 4.79 -7.18
CA HIS A 199 11.50 4.67 -5.90
C HIS A 199 12.64 3.63 -5.95
N PRO A 200 13.84 3.95 -5.42
CA PRO A 200 15.00 3.05 -5.37
C PRO A 200 14.71 1.67 -4.77
N ALA A 201 13.80 1.60 -3.79
CA ALA A 201 13.33 0.34 -3.20
C ALA A 201 12.72 -0.59 -4.26
N MET A 202 11.76 -0.12 -5.04
CA MET A 202 11.07 -0.92 -6.06
C MET A 202 11.99 -1.24 -7.23
N LEU A 203 12.74 -0.24 -7.71
CA LEU A 203 13.73 -0.41 -8.77
C LEU A 203 14.76 -1.49 -8.44
N PHE A 204 15.25 -1.54 -7.19
CA PHE A 204 16.16 -2.57 -6.72
C PHE A 204 15.44 -3.90 -6.47
N TYR A 205 14.24 -3.85 -5.90
CA TYR A 205 13.50 -5.04 -5.50
C TYR A 205 13.10 -5.92 -6.70
N LEU A 206 12.76 -5.31 -7.83
CA LEU A 206 12.39 -6.01 -9.06
C LEU A 206 13.46 -5.91 -10.14
N ASP A 207 14.69 -5.53 -9.75
CA ASP A 207 15.89 -5.49 -10.59
C ASP A 207 15.76 -4.63 -11.87
N ASN A 208 14.75 -3.74 -11.95
CA ASN A 208 14.56 -2.84 -13.08
C ASN A 208 15.73 -1.86 -13.23
N TRP A 209 16.43 -1.55 -12.14
CA TRP A 209 17.60 -0.67 -12.19
C TRP A 209 18.75 -1.20 -13.07
N LEU A 210 18.74 -2.50 -13.38
CA LEU A 210 19.65 -3.19 -14.30
C LEU A 210 19.07 -3.36 -15.71
N SER A 211 17.77 -3.11 -15.90
CA SER A 211 17.08 -3.32 -17.17
C SER A 211 17.63 -2.37 -18.24
N ALA A 212 18.12 -2.96 -19.32
CA ALA A 212 18.70 -2.25 -20.44
C ALA A 212 18.18 -2.79 -21.77
N ARG A 213 18.31 -1.99 -22.83
CA ARG A 213 18.01 -2.39 -24.19
C ARG A 213 18.77 -3.66 -24.59
N PRO A 214 18.19 -4.52 -25.43
CA PRO A 214 18.91 -5.68 -25.97
C PRO A 214 20.27 -5.30 -26.56
N GLY A 215 21.30 -6.10 -26.29
CA GLY A 215 22.66 -5.86 -26.76
C GLY A 215 23.41 -4.71 -26.07
N PHE A 216 22.88 -4.15 -24.97
CA PHE A 216 23.60 -3.14 -24.20
C PHE A 216 24.86 -3.73 -23.56
N THR A 217 25.99 -3.05 -23.72
CA THR A 217 27.25 -3.39 -23.04
C THR A 217 27.68 -2.21 -22.20
N VAL A 218 28.04 -2.48 -20.94
CA VAL A 218 28.47 -1.43 -20.00
C VAL A 218 29.74 -0.74 -20.54
N PRO A 219 29.72 0.59 -20.77
CA PRO A 219 30.83 1.26 -21.45
C PRO A 219 32.00 1.60 -20.53
N PHE A 220 31.75 1.84 -19.24
CA PHE A 220 32.75 2.34 -18.29
C PHE A 220 32.59 1.76 -16.88
N GLY A 221 33.61 1.92 -16.04
CA GLY A 221 33.61 1.52 -14.63
C GLY A 221 33.98 0.05 -14.40
N PRO A 222 33.87 -0.43 -13.15
CA PRO A 222 34.34 -1.76 -12.75
C PRO A 222 33.58 -2.92 -13.41
N ASN A 223 32.43 -2.63 -14.04
CA ASN A 223 31.61 -3.59 -14.76
C ASN A 223 31.72 -3.45 -16.29
N ARG A 224 32.71 -2.69 -16.80
CA ARG A 224 32.89 -2.49 -18.25
C ARG A 224 32.93 -3.83 -19.00
N GLY A 225 32.27 -3.87 -20.16
CA GLY A 225 32.22 -5.07 -21.00
C GLY A 225 31.15 -6.07 -20.60
N ARG A 226 30.52 -5.94 -19.43
CA ARG A 226 29.37 -6.78 -19.06
C ARG A 226 28.19 -6.46 -19.96
N THR A 227 27.60 -7.49 -20.54
CA THR A 227 26.35 -7.41 -21.30
C THR A 227 25.18 -7.25 -20.34
N GLY A 228 24.39 -6.19 -20.53
CA GLY A 228 23.08 -6.01 -19.93
C GLY A 228 21.99 -6.49 -20.89
N GLY A 229 20.78 -6.62 -20.37
CA GLY A 229 19.64 -7.06 -21.16
C GLY A 229 18.33 -6.62 -20.54
N LEU A 230 17.26 -6.97 -21.23
CA LEU A 230 15.92 -6.65 -20.79
C LEU A 230 15.60 -7.44 -19.52
N ASN A 231 15.07 -6.76 -18.50
CA ASN A 231 14.55 -7.41 -17.31
C ASN A 231 13.03 -7.19 -17.24
N GLU A 232 12.28 -8.28 -17.37
CA GLU A 232 10.81 -8.26 -17.39
C GLU A 232 10.16 -8.30 -16.02
N ASN A 233 10.90 -8.55 -14.94
CA ASN A 233 10.31 -8.78 -13.61
C ASN A 233 9.42 -7.60 -13.19
N TYR A 234 9.94 -6.37 -13.27
CA TYR A 234 9.13 -5.20 -12.93
C TYR A 234 7.91 -5.04 -13.85
N ALA A 235 8.06 -5.29 -15.15
CA ALA A 235 6.97 -5.19 -16.12
C ALA A 235 5.84 -6.17 -15.80
N ARG A 236 6.19 -7.43 -15.54
CA ARG A 236 5.24 -8.49 -15.17
C ARG A 236 4.50 -8.13 -13.89
N GLU A 237 5.24 -7.78 -12.84
CA GLU A 237 4.67 -7.41 -11.54
C GLU A 237 3.79 -6.16 -11.63
N LEU A 238 4.23 -5.15 -12.39
CA LEU A 238 3.45 -3.92 -12.62
C LEU A 238 2.10 -4.24 -13.26
N MET A 239 2.07 -5.11 -14.28
CA MET A 239 0.85 -5.49 -14.97
C MET A 239 0.00 -6.45 -14.14
N GLU A 240 0.60 -7.47 -13.56
CA GLU A 240 -0.08 -8.58 -12.90
C GLU A 240 -0.54 -8.24 -11.48
N LEU A 241 0.40 -7.84 -10.61
CA LEU A 241 0.15 -7.71 -9.18
C LEU A 241 -0.26 -6.29 -8.78
N HIS A 242 0.24 -5.29 -9.51
CA HIS A 242 0.07 -3.89 -9.15
C HIS A 242 -1.06 -3.20 -9.92
N THR A 243 -1.45 -3.66 -11.11
CA THR A 243 -2.46 -2.95 -11.92
C THR A 243 -3.57 -3.86 -12.44
N LEU A 244 -3.37 -4.54 -13.56
CA LEU A 244 -4.44 -5.19 -14.32
C LEU A 244 -5.02 -6.44 -13.62
N GLY A 245 -4.25 -7.08 -12.74
CA GLY A 245 -4.56 -8.41 -12.22
C GLY A 245 -4.08 -9.51 -13.18
N VAL A 246 -3.98 -10.75 -12.68
CA VAL A 246 -3.56 -11.94 -13.48
C VAL A 246 -4.42 -12.15 -14.74
N ASP A 247 -5.73 -11.95 -14.62
CA ASP A 247 -6.68 -12.03 -15.76
C ASP A 247 -6.87 -10.67 -16.46
N GLY A 248 -5.84 -9.83 -16.43
CA GLY A 248 -5.87 -8.45 -16.88
C GLY A 248 -6.09 -8.26 -18.39
N GLY A 249 -5.92 -9.32 -19.16
CA GLY A 249 -6.09 -9.35 -20.62
C GLY A 249 -4.84 -8.92 -21.40
N TYR A 250 -3.66 -9.00 -20.79
CA TYR A 250 -2.38 -8.71 -21.45
C TYR A 250 -1.69 -9.98 -21.96
N THR A 251 -0.75 -9.79 -22.87
CA THR A 251 0.05 -10.86 -23.47
C THR A 251 1.50 -10.79 -23.00
N GLN A 252 2.27 -11.85 -23.27
CA GLN A 252 3.72 -11.82 -23.08
C GLN A 252 4.40 -10.72 -23.91
N GLN A 253 3.85 -10.37 -25.08
CA GLN A 253 4.39 -9.27 -25.90
C GLN A 253 4.18 -7.91 -25.23
N ASP A 254 3.07 -7.72 -24.52
CA ASP A 254 2.85 -6.51 -23.73
C ASP A 254 3.85 -6.41 -22.58
N VAL A 255 4.15 -7.53 -21.89
CA VAL A 255 5.18 -7.57 -20.83
C VAL A 255 6.55 -7.15 -21.38
N ILE A 256 6.95 -7.68 -22.53
CA ILE A 256 8.21 -7.29 -23.20
C ILE A 256 8.18 -5.80 -23.56
N ALA A 257 7.09 -5.30 -24.13
CA ALA A 257 6.96 -3.90 -24.52
C ALA A 257 7.00 -2.95 -23.31
N VAL A 258 6.36 -3.32 -22.19
CA VAL A 258 6.44 -2.60 -20.92
C VAL A 258 7.87 -2.63 -20.37
N ALA A 259 8.53 -3.78 -20.36
CA ALA A 259 9.92 -3.88 -19.92
C ALA A 259 10.83 -2.96 -20.75
N ARG A 260 10.62 -2.93 -22.08
CA ARG A 260 11.36 -2.03 -22.99
C ARG A 260 11.13 -0.57 -22.63
N ALA A 261 9.90 -0.18 -22.31
CA ALA A 261 9.55 1.19 -21.89
C ALA A 261 10.24 1.62 -20.59
N PHE A 262 10.50 0.69 -19.67
CA PHE A 262 11.16 0.97 -18.38
C PHE A 262 12.69 0.80 -18.40
N THR A 263 13.30 0.41 -19.52
CA THR A 263 14.76 0.32 -19.63
C THR A 263 15.42 1.68 -19.33
N GLY A 264 16.54 1.64 -18.60
CA GLY A 264 17.27 2.84 -18.20
C GLY A 264 16.69 3.58 -16.99
N TRP A 265 15.50 3.27 -16.50
CA TRP A 265 15.05 3.72 -15.17
C TRP A 265 15.89 3.00 -14.10
N SER A 266 16.77 3.74 -13.45
CA SER A 266 17.87 3.17 -12.67
C SER A 266 18.10 3.94 -11.37
N ILE A 267 19.11 3.50 -10.62
CA ILE A 267 19.50 4.09 -9.34
C ILE A 267 20.86 4.73 -9.50
N ASP A 268 21.00 6.00 -9.11
CA ASP A 268 22.31 6.65 -9.04
C ASP A 268 23.05 6.16 -7.79
N ARG A 269 24.31 5.75 -8.00
CA ARG A 269 25.23 5.24 -6.97
C ARG A 269 24.48 4.51 -5.85
N PRO A 270 23.88 3.33 -6.09
CA PRO A 270 22.94 2.69 -5.15
C PRO A 270 23.50 2.45 -3.75
N ARG A 271 24.83 2.38 -3.59
CA ARG A 271 25.49 2.18 -2.30
C ARG A 271 25.90 3.48 -1.59
N VAL A 272 25.59 4.64 -2.19
CA VAL A 272 26.01 5.96 -1.67
C VAL A 272 24.85 6.95 -1.71
N GLN A 273 24.21 7.13 -2.87
CA GLN A 273 23.14 8.10 -3.08
C GLN A 273 21.77 7.44 -3.00
N GLY A 274 21.59 6.35 -3.75
CA GLY A 274 20.32 5.62 -3.74
C GLY A 274 19.14 6.51 -4.16
N ARG A 275 19.26 7.25 -5.25
CA ARG A 275 18.17 8.07 -5.82
C ARG A 275 17.83 7.62 -7.24
N PHE A 276 16.63 7.92 -7.72
CA PHE A 276 16.22 7.70 -9.10
C PHE A 276 17.15 8.41 -10.09
N VAL A 277 17.43 7.76 -11.22
CA VAL A 277 18.05 8.38 -12.38
C VAL A 277 17.59 7.68 -13.66
N TYR A 278 17.39 8.44 -14.73
CA TYR A 278 17.20 7.90 -16.06
C TYR A 278 18.52 7.84 -16.82
N ARG A 279 18.88 6.64 -17.29
CA ARG A 279 20.11 6.36 -18.04
C ARG A 279 19.78 6.15 -19.50
N ARG A 280 19.77 7.24 -20.27
CA ARG A 280 19.46 7.23 -21.71
C ARG A 280 20.21 6.16 -22.51
N ILE A 281 21.49 5.91 -22.19
CA ILE A 281 22.31 4.91 -22.89
C ILE A 281 21.82 3.45 -22.73
N MET A 282 21.06 3.17 -21.67
CA MET A 282 20.47 1.86 -21.40
C MET A 282 19.09 1.72 -22.02
N HIS A 283 18.46 2.81 -22.48
CA HIS A 283 17.07 2.79 -22.89
C HIS A 283 16.86 2.24 -24.31
N ASP A 284 15.85 1.42 -24.50
CA ASP A 284 15.39 0.94 -25.80
C ASP A 284 14.58 2.04 -26.49
N THR A 285 15.16 2.69 -27.48
CA THR A 285 14.52 3.79 -28.21
C THR A 285 13.58 3.34 -29.31
N GLY A 286 13.44 2.03 -29.54
CA GLY A 286 12.56 1.50 -30.58
C GLY A 286 11.09 1.74 -30.25
N GLU A 287 10.25 1.66 -31.28
CA GLU A 287 8.80 1.68 -31.11
C GLU A 287 8.31 0.49 -30.26
N LYS A 288 7.23 0.72 -29.51
CA LYS A 288 6.62 -0.26 -28.61
C LYS A 288 5.10 -0.21 -28.78
N THR A 289 4.43 -1.33 -28.60
CA THR A 289 2.97 -1.39 -28.52
C THR A 289 2.60 -2.05 -27.19
N VAL A 290 1.79 -1.36 -26.39
CA VAL A 290 1.36 -1.82 -25.05
C VAL A 290 -0.16 -1.77 -25.01
N LEU A 291 -0.82 -2.92 -24.90
CA LEU A 291 -2.28 -3.05 -24.88
C LEU A 291 -2.96 -2.35 -26.07
N GLY A 292 -2.36 -2.47 -27.26
CA GLY A 292 -2.82 -1.82 -28.48
C GLY A 292 -2.47 -0.32 -28.60
N HIS A 293 -1.89 0.30 -27.57
CA HIS A 293 -1.39 1.67 -27.64
C HIS A 293 0.04 1.71 -28.18
N ARG A 294 0.24 2.47 -29.25
CA ARG A 294 1.56 2.68 -29.87
C ARG A 294 2.35 3.77 -29.14
N LEU A 295 3.54 3.43 -28.64
CA LEU A 295 4.56 4.36 -28.15
C LEU A 295 5.59 4.58 -29.25
N ARG A 296 5.68 5.82 -29.75
CA ARG A 296 6.58 6.17 -30.85
C ARG A 296 8.04 5.97 -30.44
N ALA A 297 8.88 5.64 -31.42
CA ALA A 297 10.32 5.57 -31.21
C ALA A 297 10.88 6.90 -30.68
N GLY A 298 11.92 6.81 -29.84
CA GLY A 298 12.60 7.98 -29.26
C GLY A 298 11.90 8.63 -28.07
N GLY A 299 10.86 8.00 -27.49
CA GLY A 299 10.11 8.54 -26.35
C GLY A 299 10.94 8.68 -25.07
N GLY A 300 11.91 7.80 -24.83
CA GLY A 300 12.85 7.97 -23.72
C GLY A 300 12.24 7.63 -22.35
N GLN A 301 12.45 8.49 -21.34
CA GLN A 301 11.93 8.21 -20.00
C GLN A 301 10.39 8.21 -20.00
N GLU A 302 9.80 9.02 -20.88
CA GLU A 302 8.39 9.26 -21.08
C GLU A 302 7.64 8.00 -21.55
N ASP A 303 8.35 7.02 -22.13
CA ASP A 303 7.74 5.72 -22.46
C ASP A 303 7.21 5.03 -21.20
N GLY A 304 7.99 5.02 -20.12
CA GLY A 304 7.58 4.45 -18.83
C GLY A 304 6.41 5.23 -18.20
N GLU A 305 6.41 6.56 -18.30
CA GLU A 305 5.30 7.39 -17.83
C GLU A 305 4.01 7.11 -18.61
N ARG A 306 4.11 6.97 -19.93
CA ARG A 306 2.95 6.67 -20.77
C ARG A 306 2.40 5.27 -20.50
N VAL A 307 3.27 4.30 -20.21
CA VAL A 307 2.82 2.98 -19.75
C VAL A 307 2.05 3.08 -18.44
N ILE A 308 2.53 3.86 -17.47
CA ILE A 308 1.80 4.06 -16.20
C ILE A 308 0.40 4.62 -16.46
N GLU A 309 0.26 5.59 -17.36
CA GLU A 309 -1.04 6.14 -17.75
C GLU A 309 -1.96 5.08 -18.39
N ILE A 310 -1.43 4.29 -19.34
CA ILE A 310 -2.18 3.21 -20.00
C ILE A 310 -2.67 2.20 -18.97
N LEU A 311 -1.78 1.70 -18.09
CA LEU A 311 -2.11 0.68 -17.12
C LEU A 311 -3.08 1.20 -16.05
N THR A 312 -2.86 2.39 -15.52
CA THR A 312 -3.74 2.95 -14.48
C THR A 312 -5.09 3.41 -15.01
N GLY A 313 -5.17 3.77 -16.29
CA GLY A 313 -6.44 4.06 -16.98
C GLY A 313 -7.21 2.83 -17.45
N HIS A 314 -6.61 1.64 -17.41
CA HIS A 314 -7.24 0.43 -17.93
C HIS A 314 -8.42 -0.04 -17.05
N PRO A 315 -9.57 -0.45 -17.63
CA PRO A 315 -10.72 -0.91 -16.85
C PRO A 315 -10.44 -2.10 -15.92
N SER A 316 -9.51 -2.99 -16.28
CA SER A 316 -9.11 -4.11 -15.40
C SER A 316 -8.44 -3.61 -14.12
N THR A 317 -7.66 -2.53 -14.18
CA THR A 317 -7.04 -1.94 -12.98
C THR A 317 -8.08 -1.43 -12.01
N ALA A 318 -9.09 -0.71 -12.51
CA ALA A 318 -10.19 -0.28 -11.66
C ALA A 318 -10.90 -1.46 -11.00
N ARG A 319 -11.24 -2.52 -11.76
CA ARG A 319 -11.91 -3.73 -11.23
C ARG A 319 -11.05 -4.49 -10.21
N PHE A 320 -9.75 -4.60 -10.46
CA PHE A 320 -8.82 -5.30 -9.59
C PHE A 320 -8.69 -4.60 -8.23
N LEU A 321 -8.39 -3.30 -8.24
CA LEU A 321 -8.25 -2.50 -7.02
C LEU A 321 -9.57 -2.40 -6.26
N ALA A 322 -10.68 -2.21 -6.98
CA ALA A 322 -12.03 -2.24 -6.43
C ALA A 322 -12.29 -3.48 -5.59
N SER A 323 -11.98 -4.64 -6.17
CA SER A 323 -12.22 -5.92 -5.53
C SER A 323 -11.37 -6.08 -4.27
N LYS A 324 -10.10 -5.64 -4.29
CA LYS A 324 -9.23 -5.65 -3.11
C LYS A 324 -9.75 -4.72 -2.00
N LEU A 325 -10.16 -3.51 -2.35
CA LEU A 325 -10.68 -2.51 -1.39
C LEU A 325 -12.02 -2.95 -0.78
N VAL A 326 -12.94 -3.51 -1.57
CA VAL A 326 -14.22 -4.03 -1.04
C VAL A 326 -14.00 -5.17 -0.07
N ARG A 327 -13.13 -6.13 -0.41
CA ARG A 327 -12.78 -7.22 0.50
C ARG A 327 -12.20 -6.68 1.81
N ARG A 328 -11.28 -5.71 1.74
CA ARG A 328 -10.63 -5.14 2.93
C ARG A 328 -11.60 -4.36 3.82
N PHE A 329 -12.45 -3.51 3.24
CA PHE A 329 -13.18 -2.47 3.98
C PHE A 329 -14.68 -2.74 4.14
N VAL A 330 -15.29 -3.53 3.26
CA VAL A 330 -16.75 -3.76 3.29
C VAL A 330 -17.07 -5.06 3.98
N ALA A 331 -16.71 -6.18 3.33
CA ALA A 331 -17.03 -7.52 3.79
C ALA A 331 -16.13 -8.52 3.06
N ASP A 332 -15.77 -9.58 3.79
CA ASP A 332 -15.19 -10.77 3.19
C ASP A 332 -16.35 -11.54 2.55
N ASP A 333 -16.51 -11.42 1.23
CA ASP A 333 -17.45 -12.29 0.52
C ASP A 333 -16.74 -13.61 0.21
N ASP A 334 -17.12 -14.68 0.91
CA ASP A 334 -16.62 -16.05 0.66
C ASP A 334 -16.87 -16.49 -0.80
N ARG A 335 -17.80 -15.85 -1.52
CA ARG A 335 -18.06 -16.10 -2.95
C ARG A 335 -16.92 -15.72 -3.90
N ASN A 336 -15.86 -15.10 -3.39
CA ASN A 336 -14.69 -14.70 -4.18
C ASN A 336 -13.37 -15.25 -3.60
N ARG A 337 -13.46 -16.29 -2.76
CA ARG A 337 -12.32 -17.05 -2.24
C ARG A 337 -11.92 -18.06 -3.32
N PRO A 338 -10.68 -18.04 -3.87
CA PRO A 338 -10.20 -19.18 -4.65
C PRO A 338 -10.29 -20.44 -3.79
N ALA A 339 -10.67 -21.57 -4.39
CA ALA A 339 -10.86 -22.81 -3.65
C ALA A 339 -9.57 -23.15 -2.88
N ALA A 340 -9.67 -23.87 -1.76
CA ALA A 340 -8.48 -24.24 -0.99
C ALA A 340 -7.45 -25.04 -1.83
N SER A 341 -7.89 -25.64 -2.94
CA SER A 341 -7.09 -26.31 -3.98
C SER A 341 -6.26 -25.36 -4.84
N ASP A 342 -6.59 -24.06 -4.89
CA ASP A 342 -5.97 -23.06 -5.75
C ASP A 342 -5.01 -22.14 -4.98
N ARG A 343 -4.73 -22.45 -3.71
CA ARG A 343 -3.67 -21.78 -2.97
C ARG A 343 -2.33 -22.36 -3.42
N PRO A 344 -1.41 -21.56 -3.99
CA PRO A 344 -0.06 -22.05 -4.14
C PRO A 344 0.50 -22.33 -2.73
N PRO A 345 1.18 -23.47 -2.52
CA PRO A 345 2.02 -23.61 -1.35
C PRO A 345 3.03 -22.47 -1.34
N ALA A 346 3.49 -22.06 -0.16
CA ALA A 346 4.49 -21.01 0.02
C ALA A 346 5.88 -21.47 -0.46
N ALA A 347 6.01 -21.77 -1.76
CA ALA A 347 7.24 -21.92 -2.53
C ALA A 347 6.87 -22.26 -3.99
N ALA A 348 7.52 -21.57 -4.92
CA ALA A 348 7.63 -21.86 -6.36
C ALA A 348 6.37 -21.63 -7.23
N TYR A 349 6.48 -20.66 -8.13
CA TYR A 349 5.71 -20.59 -9.37
C TYR A 349 5.93 -21.88 -10.18
N PRO A 350 4.86 -22.57 -10.57
CA PRO A 350 4.60 -22.72 -12.00
C PRO A 350 3.12 -22.54 -12.38
N HIS A 351 2.87 -21.87 -13.50
CA HIS A 351 1.56 -21.79 -14.19
C HIS A 351 1.09 -23.20 -14.62
N PRO A 352 -0.23 -23.50 -14.66
CA PRO A 352 -0.98 -23.32 -15.92
C PRO A 352 -2.47 -22.93 -15.76
N ASP A 353 -3.07 -22.60 -16.91
CA ASP A 353 -4.44 -22.15 -17.24
C ASP A 353 -5.63 -22.52 -16.32
N LEU A 354 -6.45 -21.51 -15.96
CA LEU A 354 -7.84 -21.67 -15.50
C LEU A 354 -8.76 -20.52 -15.96
N PRO A 355 -10.09 -20.74 -16.05
CA PRO A 355 -10.98 -20.01 -16.97
C PRO A 355 -11.60 -18.73 -16.41
N ARG A 356 -11.90 -17.81 -17.33
CA ARG A 356 -12.58 -16.52 -17.13
C ARG A 356 -13.90 -16.65 -16.35
N ARG A 357 -14.07 -15.84 -15.30
CA ARG A 357 -15.39 -15.48 -14.75
C ARG A 357 -15.50 -13.99 -14.40
N SER A 358 -16.64 -13.42 -14.82
CA SER A 358 -17.16 -12.07 -14.60
C SER A 358 -17.02 -11.58 -13.15
N GLY A 359 -16.70 -10.34 -12.81
CA GLY A 359 -16.96 -9.07 -13.47
C GLY A 359 -17.74 -8.15 -12.52
N VAL A 360 -17.12 -7.68 -11.43
CA VAL A 360 -17.70 -6.59 -10.61
C VAL A 360 -17.39 -5.28 -11.31
N THR A 361 -18.41 -4.46 -11.58
CA THR A 361 -18.22 -3.18 -12.28
C THR A 361 -17.71 -2.10 -11.35
N SER A 362 -16.97 -1.11 -11.87
CA SER A 362 -16.50 0.06 -11.11
C SER A 362 -17.65 0.86 -10.47
N ALA A 363 -18.83 0.88 -11.11
CA ALA A 363 -20.02 1.55 -10.58
C ALA A 363 -20.64 0.84 -9.35
N GLU A 364 -20.60 -0.49 -9.29
CA GLU A 364 -21.04 -1.24 -8.11
C GLU A 364 -20.07 -1.10 -6.94
N LEU A 365 -18.76 -1.00 -7.22
CA LEU A 365 -17.74 -0.68 -6.23
C LEU A 365 -18.02 0.67 -5.57
N THR A 366 -18.14 1.73 -6.38
CA THR A 366 -18.37 3.09 -5.85
C THR A 366 -19.66 3.13 -5.02
N ARG A 367 -20.68 2.37 -5.42
CA ARG A 367 -21.93 2.20 -4.66
C ARG A 367 -21.71 1.49 -3.33
N LYS A 368 -20.93 0.41 -3.28
CA LYS A 368 -20.61 -0.36 -2.06
C LYS A 368 -19.73 0.41 -1.08
N LEU A 369 -18.75 1.17 -1.57
CA LEU A 369 -17.92 2.07 -0.73
C LEU A 369 -18.76 3.22 -0.17
N ARG A 370 -19.67 3.81 -0.96
CA ARG A 370 -20.62 4.81 -0.45
C ARG A 370 -21.68 4.23 0.50
N ALA A 371 -22.04 2.95 0.35
CA ALA A 371 -22.98 2.27 1.24
C ALA A 371 -22.42 2.03 2.65
N LEU A 372 -21.09 1.95 2.80
CA LEU A 372 -20.45 2.00 4.13
C LEU A 372 -20.72 3.32 4.89
N GLY A 373 -21.08 4.39 4.16
CA GLY A 373 -21.44 5.69 4.72
C GLY A 373 -22.88 6.12 4.47
N ARG A 374 -23.80 5.23 4.06
CA ARG A 374 -25.21 5.59 3.82
C ARG A 374 -26.18 4.53 4.33
N VAL A 375 -27.05 4.92 5.26
CA VAL A 375 -28.27 4.18 5.64
C VAL A 375 -29.23 4.12 4.44
N PRO A 376 -29.88 2.99 4.14
CA PRO A 376 -30.95 2.96 3.13
C PRO A 376 -32.16 3.76 3.62
N LYS A 377 -32.61 4.75 2.83
CA LYS A 377 -33.97 5.29 2.99
C LYS A 377 -34.96 4.17 2.65
N ARG A 378 -35.72 3.69 3.64
CA ARG A 378 -36.94 2.93 3.35
C ARG A 378 -37.87 3.83 2.54
N GLN A 379 -38.22 3.37 1.34
CA GLN A 379 -39.40 3.88 0.62
C GLN A 379 -40.62 3.59 1.50
N ALA A 380 -41.27 4.64 2.00
CA ALA A 380 -42.67 4.54 2.38
C ALA A 380 -43.48 4.69 1.10
N LYS A 381 -44.10 3.58 0.70
CA LYS A 381 -45.13 3.48 -0.34
C LYS A 381 -46.24 4.51 -0.06
N GLY A 382 -46.73 5.11 -1.14
CA GLY A 382 -47.95 5.89 -1.14
C GLY A 382 -49.16 5.07 -0.68
N SER A 383 -50.08 5.77 -0.05
CA SER A 383 -51.44 5.33 0.24
C SER A 383 -52.39 6.35 -0.40
N HIS A 384 -52.88 6.01 -1.59
CA HIS A 384 -54.25 6.20 -2.04
C HIS A 384 -54.94 4.84 -1.80
N GLU A 385 -56.20 4.65 -1.42
CA GLU A 385 -57.36 5.46 -1.04
C GLU A 385 -58.42 4.42 -0.55
N ILE A 386 -59.69 4.83 -0.34
CA ILE A 386 -60.88 4.07 0.13
C ILE A 386 -61.00 4.18 1.68
N GLU A 387 -61.98 4.87 2.27
CA GLU A 387 -63.35 5.24 1.88
C GLU A 387 -63.72 6.62 2.46
#